data_AF-A0A954SMD8-F1
#
_entry.id   AF-A0A954SMD8-F1
#
_cell.length_a   1.000
_cell.length_b   1.000
_cell.length_c   1.000
_cell.angle_alpha   90.00
_cell.angle_beta   90.00
_cell.angle_gamma   90.00
#
_symmetry.space_group_name_H-M   'P 1'
#
loop_
_entity.id
_entity.type
_entity.pdbx_description
1 polymer ?
#
loop_
_entity_poly.entity_id
_entity_poly.type
_entity_poly.pdbx_seq_one_letter_code
_entity_poly.pdbx_strand_id
1 'polypeptide(L)'
;MNRDRLYDFYTKQAEYFRIQHHVPRLLAQFPGLDGGTQGHWGNQNEAVWADGRWNDAVLGSVQGGVFHADGTTVARGVCVRLGDRGELSTCFNPDTLTYDAVWSGGFVNFDSVRHGFVSGVRMVGQLVPHPKQSAPEMPFKYHGFYR
;
A
#
# COMPACT_ATOMS: atom_id res chain seq x y z
N MET A 1 -20.17 8.25 4.34
CA MET A 1 -19.92 7.61 5.65
C MET A 1 -20.04 8.67 6.73
N ASN A 2 -20.98 8.52 7.65
CA ASN A 2 -21.12 9.36 8.84
C ASN A 2 -22.08 8.78 9.90
N ARG A 3 -22.32 7.47 9.86
CA ARG A 3 -23.45 6.83 10.57
C ARG A 3 -23.39 7.01 12.09
N ASP A 4 -22.18 7.03 12.65
CA ASP A 4 -21.96 7.08 14.09
C ASP A 4 -21.49 8.46 14.59
N ARG A 5 -21.50 9.49 13.72
CA ARG A 5 -21.00 10.82 14.11
C ARG A 5 -22.03 11.56 14.95
N LEU A 6 -21.63 11.89 16.17
CA LEU A 6 -22.35 12.78 17.07
C LEU A 6 -21.92 14.23 16.82
N TYR A 7 -22.87 15.06 16.40
CA TYR A 7 -22.67 16.49 16.16
C TYR A 7 -23.05 17.32 17.38
N ASP A 8 -22.24 18.33 17.65
CA ASP A 8 -22.48 19.36 18.67
C ASP A 8 -22.72 18.80 20.06
N PHE A 9 -22.06 17.68 20.41
CA PHE A 9 -22.30 16.98 21.67
C PHE A 9 -22.19 17.89 22.89
N TYR A 10 -21.10 18.64 23.01
CA TYR A 10 -20.89 19.54 24.15
C TYR A 10 -21.87 20.72 24.15
N THR A 11 -22.24 21.25 22.99
CA THR A 11 -23.27 22.30 22.89
C THR A 11 -24.62 21.78 23.35
N LYS A 12 -25.04 20.61 22.86
CA LYS A 12 -26.32 19.98 23.27
C LYS A 12 -26.31 19.58 24.74
N GLN A 13 -25.18 19.10 25.26
CA GLN A 13 -25.01 18.81 26.69
C GLN A 13 -25.13 20.08 27.53
N ALA A 14 -24.49 21.17 27.13
CA ALA A 14 -24.56 22.45 27.83
C ALA A 14 -25.99 23.00 27.84
N GLU A 15 -26.68 23.04 26.69
CA GLU A 15 -28.07 23.49 26.61
C GLU A 15 -29.00 22.63 27.46
N TYR A 16 -28.82 21.31 27.47
CA TYR A 16 -29.61 20.39 28.29
C TYR A 16 -29.46 20.67 29.78
N PHE A 17 -28.22 20.81 30.28
CA PHE A 17 -27.95 20.96 31.73
C PHE A 17 -28.17 22.39 32.24
N ARG A 18 -28.13 23.42 31.38
CA ARG A 18 -28.35 24.82 31.78
C ARG A 18 -29.74 25.07 32.38
N ILE A 19 -30.74 24.28 31.98
CA ILE A 19 -32.14 24.44 32.42
C ILE A 19 -32.55 23.49 33.55
N GLN A 20 -31.62 22.64 34.04
CA GLN A 20 -31.93 21.65 35.08
C GLN A 20 -31.80 22.27 36.48
N HIS A 21 -32.75 21.98 37.36
CA HIS A 21 -32.73 22.44 38.76
C HIS A 21 -31.58 21.81 39.58
N HIS A 22 -31.13 20.61 39.19
CA HIS A 22 -30.00 19.94 39.82
C HIS A 22 -29.02 19.45 38.75
N VAL A 23 -27.79 19.97 38.79
CA VAL A 23 -26.71 19.59 37.88
C VAL A 23 -25.73 18.68 38.65
N PRO A 24 -25.44 17.47 38.14
CA PRO A 24 -24.47 16.58 38.79
C PRO A 24 -23.06 17.16 38.71
N ARG A 25 -22.22 16.83 39.71
CA ARG A 25 -20.81 17.28 39.77
C ARG A 25 -19.96 16.81 38.59
N LEU A 26 -20.35 15.72 37.93
CA LEU A 26 -19.67 15.14 36.79
C LEU A 26 -20.68 14.96 35.65
N LEU A 27 -20.39 15.54 34.49
CA LEU A 27 -21.16 15.36 33.27
C LEU A 27 -20.62 14.17 32.48
N ALA A 28 -21.49 13.54 31.68
CA ALA A 28 -21.08 12.45 30.81
C ALA A 28 -20.02 12.92 29.81
N GLN A 29 -18.93 12.16 29.66
CA GLN A 29 -17.94 12.43 28.62
C GLN A 29 -18.51 12.16 27.22
N PHE A 30 -17.85 12.69 26.19
CA PHE A 30 -18.18 12.35 24.81
C PHE A 30 -18.10 10.82 24.62
N PRO A 31 -19.14 10.15 24.10
CA PRO A 31 -19.16 8.69 24.00
C PRO A 31 -18.00 8.10 23.18
N GLY A 32 -17.46 8.86 22.24
CA GLY A 32 -16.31 8.44 21.43
C GLY A 32 -14.93 8.74 22.03
N LEU A 33 -14.85 9.32 23.23
CA LEU A 33 -13.56 9.74 23.83
C LEU A 33 -12.60 8.56 24.00
N ASP A 34 -13.12 7.39 24.40
CA ASP A 34 -12.36 6.16 24.60
C ASP A 34 -12.58 5.14 23.46
N GLY A 35 -12.77 5.62 22.23
CA GLY A 35 -12.95 4.78 21.04
C GLY A 35 -14.39 4.32 20.78
N GLY A 36 -15.35 4.68 21.63
CA GLY A 36 -16.76 4.33 21.43
C GLY A 36 -17.00 2.81 21.30
N THR A 37 -18.01 2.41 20.53
CA THR A 37 -18.39 0.99 20.36
C THR A 37 -17.48 0.22 19.40
N GLN A 38 -16.73 0.93 18.55
CA GLN A 38 -15.95 0.34 17.46
C GLN A 38 -14.43 0.54 17.64
N GLY A 39 -14.01 1.05 18.81
CA GLY A 39 -12.63 1.35 19.11
C GLY A 39 -12.05 2.49 18.28
N HIS A 40 -10.73 2.67 18.39
CA HIS A 40 -9.99 3.75 17.73
C HIS A 40 -10.16 3.78 16.19
N TRP A 41 -10.40 2.62 15.57
CA TRP A 41 -10.42 2.45 14.11
C TRP A 41 -11.82 2.57 13.51
N GLY A 42 -12.87 2.67 14.33
CA GLY A 42 -14.25 2.72 13.85
C GLY A 42 -14.72 1.42 13.19
N ASN A 43 -15.78 1.50 12.38
CA ASN A 43 -16.43 0.34 11.74
C ASN A 43 -15.72 -0.14 10.47
N GLN A 44 -14.59 0.45 10.13
CA GLN A 44 -13.86 0.08 8.92
C GLN A 44 -12.95 -1.12 9.24
N ASN A 45 -13.03 -2.16 8.42
CA ASN A 45 -12.19 -3.35 8.54
C ASN A 45 -11.41 -3.57 7.23
N GLU A 46 -10.48 -4.54 7.22
CA GLU A 46 -9.59 -4.77 6.08
C GLU A 46 -10.35 -4.98 4.75
N ALA A 47 -11.52 -5.63 4.78
CA ALA A 47 -12.34 -5.85 3.59
C ALA A 47 -12.91 -4.55 3.02
N VAL A 48 -13.17 -3.53 3.85
CA VAL A 48 -13.67 -2.23 3.36
C VAL A 48 -12.56 -1.42 2.68
N TRP A 49 -11.29 -1.71 2.99
CA TRP A 49 -10.12 -1.07 2.39
C TRP A 49 -9.57 -1.84 1.18
N ALA A 50 -10.09 -3.04 0.91
CA ALA A 50 -9.68 -3.85 -0.21
C ALA A 50 -10.22 -3.26 -1.53
N ASP A 51 -9.33 -2.89 -2.45
CA ASP A 51 -9.67 -2.32 -3.74
C ASP A 51 -8.58 -2.63 -4.77
N GLY A 52 -8.92 -3.44 -5.78
CA GLY A 52 -7.98 -3.92 -6.79
C GLY A 52 -7.77 -2.99 -7.98
N ARG A 53 -8.45 -1.83 -8.04
CA ARG A 53 -8.49 -0.96 -9.24
C ARG A 53 -7.14 -0.39 -9.67
N TRP A 54 -6.10 -0.46 -8.84
CA TRP A 54 -4.74 -0.13 -9.28
C TRP A 54 -4.31 -1.00 -10.48
N ASN A 55 -4.77 -2.25 -10.54
CA ASN A 55 -4.46 -3.15 -11.66
C ASN A 55 -5.15 -2.78 -12.98
N ASP A 56 -6.16 -1.89 -12.95
CA ASP A 56 -6.84 -1.39 -14.16
C ASP A 56 -6.12 -0.18 -14.78
N ALA A 57 -5.10 0.35 -14.09
CA ALA A 57 -4.34 1.49 -14.57
C ALA A 57 -3.34 1.09 -15.67
N VAL A 58 -3.03 2.03 -16.56
CA VAL A 58 -1.92 1.89 -17.52
C VAL A 58 -0.60 2.11 -16.78
N LEU A 59 0.08 1.01 -16.43
CA LEU A 59 1.30 1.02 -15.59
C LEU A 59 2.56 1.59 -16.27
N GLY A 60 2.52 1.84 -17.58
CA GLY A 60 3.72 2.23 -18.33
C GLY A 60 4.77 1.12 -18.40
N SER A 61 6.04 1.51 -18.53
CA SER A 61 7.16 0.59 -18.72
C SER A 61 8.04 0.38 -17.48
N VAL A 62 7.84 1.15 -16.41
CA VAL A 62 8.68 1.10 -15.20
C VAL A 62 7.80 1.15 -13.95
N GLN A 63 8.04 0.23 -13.01
CA GLN A 63 7.40 0.20 -11.69
C GLN A 63 8.44 -0.08 -10.61
N GLY A 64 8.33 0.57 -9.45
CA GLY A 64 9.27 0.41 -8.35
C GLY A 64 8.57 -0.02 -7.06
N GLY A 65 9.24 -0.86 -6.27
CA GLY A 65 8.74 -1.25 -4.95
C GLY A 65 9.44 -2.48 -4.40
N VAL A 66 8.90 -3.03 -3.31
CA VAL A 66 9.30 -4.37 -2.85
C VAL A 66 8.77 -5.36 -3.87
N PHE A 67 9.66 -5.95 -4.66
CA PHE A 67 9.32 -6.89 -5.70
C PHE A 67 9.32 -8.33 -5.16
N HIS A 68 8.31 -9.10 -5.56
CA HIS A 68 8.18 -10.52 -5.27
C HIS A 68 8.00 -11.34 -6.55
N ALA A 69 8.79 -12.40 -6.67
CA ALA A 69 8.69 -13.47 -7.64
C ALA A 69 8.96 -14.81 -6.95
N ASP A 70 8.67 -15.93 -7.61
CA ASP A 70 8.86 -17.27 -7.03
C ASP A 70 10.31 -17.46 -6.55
N GLY A 71 10.49 -17.51 -5.23
CA GLY A 71 11.81 -17.67 -4.58
C GLY A 71 12.67 -16.40 -4.52
N THR A 72 12.21 -15.26 -5.04
CA THR A 72 12.98 -14.01 -5.10
C THR A 72 12.22 -12.85 -4.46
N THR A 73 12.88 -12.08 -3.60
CA THR A 73 12.35 -10.82 -3.07
C THR A 73 13.41 -9.73 -3.15
N VAL A 74 13.08 -8.61 -3.79
CA VAL A 74 13.99 -7.46 -3.95
C VAL A 74 13.35 -6.24 -3.29
N ALA A 75 13.91 -5.77 -2.18
CA ALA A 75 13.31 -4.71 -1.35
C ALA A 75 13.12 -3.38 -2.10
N ARG A 76 14.00 -3.08 -3.06
CA ARG A 76 13.99 -1.85 -3.86
C ARG A 76 13.97 -2.16 -5.36
N GLY A 77 13.22 -3.18 -5.75
CA GLY A 77 13.16 -3.67 -7.12
C GLY A 77 12.67 -2.60 -8.09
N VAL A 78 13.34 -2.52 -9.23
CA VAL A 78 12.92 -1.71 -10.39
C VAL A 78 12.48 -2.66 -11.49
N CYS A 79 11.17 -2.81 -11.63
CA CYS A 79 10.55 -3.63 -12.67
C CYS A 79 10.51 -2.83 -13.97
N VAL A 80 11.01 -3.42 -15.06
CA VAL A 80 11.07 -2.80 -16.39
C VAL A 80 10.43 -3.72 -17.40
N ARG A 81 9.54 -3.17 -18.24
CA ARG A 81 8.96 -3.85 -19.41
C ARG A 81 9.89 -3.69 -20.61
N LEU A 82 10.18 -4.79 -21.29
CA LEU A 82 11.14 -4.90 -22.39
C LEU A 82 10.44 -5.28 -23.70
N GLY A 83 10.95 -4.74 -24.80
CA GLY A 83 10.43 -4.95 -26.15
C GLY A 83 9.26 -4.03 -26.51
N ASP A 84 9.06 -3.77 -27.80
CA ASP A 84 8.09 -2.80 -28.31
C ASP A 84 6.64 -3.17 -27.95
N ARG A 85 6.37 -4.45 -27.70
CA ARG A 85 5.04 -4.95 -27.31
C ARG A 85 5.02 -5.52 -25.89
N GLY A 86 6.08 -5.34 -25.12
CA GLY A 86 6.19 -5.89 -23.77
C GLY A 86 6.35 -7.39 -23.74
N GLU A 87 7.16 -7.94 -24.65
CA GLU A 87 7.45 -9.36 -24.77
C GLU A 87 8.05 -9.95 -23.48
N LEU A 88 8.87 -9.17 -22.78
CA LEU A 88 9.54 -9.57 -21.55
C LEU A 88 9.41 -8.48 -20.48
N SER A 89 9.63 -8.87 -19.24
CA SER A 89 9.78 -7.98 -18.10
C SER A 89 10.95 -8.45 -17.24
N THR A 90 11.57 -7.53 -16.52
CA THR A 90 12.71 -7.82 -15.64
C THR A 90 12.66 -7.01 -14.36
N CYS A 91 13.27 -7.50 -13.28
CA CYS A 91 13.46 -6.77 -12.05
C CYS A 91 14.95 -6.49 -11.86
N PHE A 92 15.34 -5.22 -12.00
CA PHE A 92 16.66 -4.74 -11.63
C PHE A 92 16.74 -4.53 -10.11
N ASN A 93 17.81 -5.04 -9.50
CA ASN A 93 18.11 -4.89 -8.09
C ASN A 93 19.19 -3.81 -7.88
N PRO A 94 18.85 -2.62 -7.37
CA PRO A 94 19.81 -1.55 -7.14
C PRO A 94 20.83 -1.84 -6.03
N ASP A 95 20.58 -2.83 -5.17
CA ASP A 95 21.48 -3.24 -4.09
C ASP A 95 22.59 -4.18 -4.56
N THR A 96 22.48 -4.73 -5.76
CA THR A 96 23.48 -5.66 -6.34
C THR A 96 23.88 -5.29 -7.77
N LEU A 97 23.19 -4.35 -8.40
CA LEU A 97 23.31 -3.99 -9.82
C LEU A 97 23.10 -5.18 -10.77
N THR A 98 22.19 -6.09 -10.42
CA THR A 98 21.85 -7.29 -11.19
C THR A 98 20.37 -7.32 -11.59
N TYR A 99 20.04 -8.15 -12.58
CA TYR A 99 18.66 -8.52 -12.91
C TYR A 99 18.33 -9.84 -12.21
N ASP A 100 17.52 -9.78 -11.17
CA ASP A 100 17.26 -10.92 -10.27
C ASP A 100 16.07 -11.77 -10.69
N ALA A 101 15.27 -11.27 -11.64
CA ALA A 101 14.20 -12.02 -12.28
C ALA A 101 13.97 -11.47 -13.69
N VAL A 102 13.75 -12.37 -14.64
CA VAL A 102 13.23 -12.08 -15.98
C VAL A 102 12.03 -12.97 -16.21
N TRP A 103 10.94 -12.43 -16.73
CA TRP A 103 9.70 -13.17 -16.96
C TRP A 103 8.98 -12.74 -18.24
N SER A 104 8.08 -13.59 -18.71
CA SER A 104 7.23 -13.36 -19.87
C SER A 104 5.76 -13.57 -19.53
N GLY A 105 4.85 -13.01 -20.33
CA GLY A 105 3.40 -13.16 -20.15
C GLY A 105 2.73 -12.06 -19.32
N GLY A 106 3.42 -10.96 -19.05
CA GLY A 106 2.87 -9.82 -18.33
C GLY A 106 3.94 -8.90 -17.78
N PHE A 107 3.51 -7.94 -16.94
CA PHE A 107 4.39 -7.04 -16.23
C PHE A 107 4.28 -7.27 -14.72
N VAL A 108 3.51 -6.45 -14.02
CA VAL A 108 3.33 -6.58 -12.57
C VAL A 108 1.87 -6.36 -12.18
N ASN A 109 1.51 -6.88 -11.01
CA ASN A 109 0.23 -6.62 -10.37
C ASN A 109 0.42 -6.26 -8.89
N PHE A 110 -0.67 -5.81 -8.29
CA PHE A 110 -0.77 -5.38 -6.91
C PHE A 110 -1.91 -6.13 -6.22
N ASP A 111 -1.72 -6.47 -4.94
CA ASP A 111 -2.79 -7.04 -4.13
C ASP A 111 -3.93 -6.01 -3.94
N SER A 112 -5.13 -6.46 -3.61
CA SER A 112 -6.25 -5.54 -3.33
C SER A 112 -6.19 -4.93 -1.92
N VAL A 113 -5.50 -5.60 -0.98
CA VAL A 113 -5.39 -5.20 0.43
C VAL A 113 -4.87 -3.77 0.55
N ARG A 114 -5.66 -2.91 1.19
CA ARG A 114 -5.46 -1.44 1.31
C ARG A 114 -5.06 -0.80 0.00
N HIS A 115 -5.86 -0.98 -1.04
CA HIS A 115 -5.62 -0.41 -2.36
C HIS A 115 -4.26 -0.81 -2.98
N GLY A 116 -3.68 -1.94 -2.55
CA GLY A 116 -2.38 -2.46 -3.01
C GLY A 116 -1.15 -1.90 -2.32
N PHE A 117 -1.29 -1.13 -1.24
CA PHE A 117 -0.15 -0.54 -0.53
C PHE A 117 0.66 -1.52 0.33
N VAL A 118 0.12 -2.70 0.67
CA VAL A 118 0.71 -3.55 1.71
C VAL A 118 1.65 -4.62 1.16
N SER A 119 1.32 -5.23 0.03
CA SER A 119 1.93 -6.49 -0.41
C SER A 119 3.04 -6.35 -1.45
N GLY A 120 3.46 -5.13 -1.76
CA GLY A 120 4.48 -4.87 -2.77
C GLY A 120 4.01 -5.18 -4.20
N VAL A 121 5.00 -5.29 -5.08
CA VAL A 121 4.85 -5.51 -6.52
C VAL A 121 5.09 -6.98 -6.81
N ARG A 122 4.20 -7.64 -7.57
CA ARG A 122 4.34 -9.05 -7.91
C ARG A 122 4.44 -9.24 -9.42
N MET A 123 5.27 -10.18 -9.86
CA MET A 123 5.37 -10.52 -11.29
C MET A 123 4.03 -11.08 -11.82
N VAL A 124 3.71 -10.76 -13.07
CA VAL A 124 2.64 -11.41 -13.82
C VAL A 124 3.25 -12.25 -14.93
N GLY A 125 2.98 -13.55 -14.93
CA GLY A 125 3.44 -14.48 -15.95
C GLY A 125 4.37 -15.54 -15.38
N GLN A 126 5.38 -15.91 -16.17
CA GLN A 126 6.29 -17.03 -15.86
C GLN A 126 7.74 -16.59 -15.98
N LEU A 127 8.55 -16.96 -14.98
CA LEU A 127 10.00 -16.77 -15.02
C LEU A 127 10.60 -17.44 -16.25
N VAL A 128 11.57 -16.78 -16.86
CA VAL A 128 12.34 -17.32 -17.99
C VAL A 128 13.82 -17.37 -17.64
N PRO A 129 14.59 -18.30 -18.24
CA PRO A 129 16.03 -18.34 -18.04
C PRO A 129 16.69 -17.03 -18.46
N HIS A 130 17.64 -16.57 -17.65
CA HIS A 130 18.49 -15.43 -17.97
C HIS A 130 19.93 -15.69 -17.50
N PRO A 131 20.92 -14.97 -18.04
CA PRO A 131 22.30 -15.09 -17.60
C PRO A 131 22.42 -14.79 -16.10
N LYS A 132 23.18 -15.62 -15.38
CA LYS A 132 23.54 -15.32 -14.00
C LYS A 132 24.43 -14.10 -13.96
N GLN A 133 24.18 -13.22 -13.01
CA GLN A 133 25.00 -12.04 -12.75
C GLN A 133 25.53 -12.08 -11.32
N SER A 134 26.62 -11.37 -11.09
CA SER A 134 27.21 -11.20 -9.77
C SER A 134 27.33 -9.70 -9.48
N ALA A 135 27.17 -9.35 -8.21
CA ALA A 135 27.35 -7.98 -7.78
C ALA A 135 28.80 -7.53 -8.04
N PRO A 136 29.03 -6.23 -8.30
CA PRO A 136 30.38 -5.69 -8.42
C PRO A 136 31.19 -5.93 -7.14
N GLU A 137 32.48 -6.25 -7.30
CA GLU A 137 33.41 -6.42 -6.17
C GLU A 137 33.78 -5.08 -5.52
N MET A 138 33.86 -4.03 -6.33
CA MET A 138 34.20 -2.69 -5.88
C MET A 138 32.95 -1.96 -5.33
N PRO A 139 33.10 -1.07 -4.34
CA PRO A 139 32.01 -0.25 -3.86
C PRO A 139 31.36 0.54 -5.00
N PHE A 140 30.03 0.56 -5.02
CA PHE A 140 29.25 1.29 -6.01
C PHE A 140 28.19 2.16 -5.35
N LYS A 141 27.71 3.14 -6.11
CA LYS A 141 26.56 3.97 -5.74
C LYS A 141 25.53 3.88 -6.85
N TYR A 142 24.36 3.33 -6.53
CA TYR A 142 23.22 3.45 -7.42
C TYR A 142 22.71 4.89 -7.40
N HIS A 143 22.58 5.47 -8.58
CA HIS A 143 22.27 6.88 -8.74
C HIS A 143 20.79 7.18 -9.05
N GLY A 144 19.97 6.15 -9.25
CA GLY A 144 18.55 6.32 -9.58
C GLY A 144 18.30 6.57 -11.06
N PHE A 145 17.11 7.09 -11.35
CA PHE A 145 16.66 7.41 -12.70
C PHE A 145 17.20 8.76 -13.16
N TYR A 146 17.69 8.80 -14.39
CA TYR A 146 18.09 10.01 -15.09
C TYR A 146 17.20 10.22 -16.30
N ARG A 147 17.05 11.48 -16.72
CA ARG A 147 16.35 11.87 -17.94
C ARG A 147 17.33 12.55 -18.89
#